data_AF-A0A452YCW5-F1
#
_entry.id   AF-A0A452YCW5-F1
#
_cell.length_a   1.000
_cell.length_b   1.000
_cell.length_c   1.000
_cell.angle_alpha   90.00
_cell.angle_beta   90.00
_cell.angle_gamma   90.00
#
_symmetry.space_group_name_H-M   'P 1'
#
loop_
_entity.id
_entity.type
_entity.pdbx_description
1 polymer ?
#
loop_
_entity_poly.entity_id
_entity_poly.type
_entity_poly.pdbx_seq_one_letter_code
_entity_poly.pdbx_strand_id
1 'polypeptide(L)' 'GKVTSAKFGTDAKYIAVGSMDRNLRIFGPPGDDQMDDDAKPSAE' A
#
# COMPACT_ATOMS: atom_id res chain seq x y z
N GLY A 1 -14.03 2.54 -3.24
CA GLY A 1 -14.51 1.41 -4.05
C GLY A 1 -14.78 0.21 -3.17
N LYS A 2 -15.51 -0.78 -3.68
CA LYS A 2 -15.76 -2.05 -2.97
C LYS A 2 -14.47 -2.86 -2.91
N VAL A 3 -14.06 -3.23 -1.69
CA VAL A 3 -12.89 -4.11 -1.46
C VAL A 3 -13.24 -5.53 -1.91
N THR A 4 -12.32 -6.18 -2.64
CA THR A 4 -12.48 -7.56 -3.14
C THR A 4 -11.41 -8.50 -2.60
N SER A 5 -10.27 -7.98 -2.14
CA SER A 5 -9.18 -8.78 -1.60
C SER A 5 -8.39 -8.02 -0.53
N ALA A 6 -7.90 -8.75 0.45
CA ALA A 6 -6.93 -8.26 1.42
C ALA A 6 -5.84 -9.33 1.63
N LYS A 7 -4.58 -8.91 1.75
CA LYS A 7 -3.45 -9.80 2.03
C LYS A 7 -2.50 -9.17 3.04
N PHE A 8 -2.10 -9.95 4.03
CA PHE A 8 -1.06 -9.56 4.97
C PHE A 8 0.32 -9.78 4.36
N GLY A 9 1.25 -8.91 4.73
CA GLY A 9 2.67 -9.14 4.56
C GLY A 9 3.16 -10.39 5.27
N THR A 10 4.32 -10.89 4.85
CA THR A 10 4.97 -12.06 5.47
C THR A 10 5.25 -11.86 6.96
N ASP A 11 5.52 -10.62 7.37
CA ASP A 11 5.74 -10.21 8.76
C ASP A 11 4.47 -9.70 9.46
N ALA A 12 3.33 -9.71 8.76
CA ALA A 12 2.06 -9.15 9.19
C ALA A 12 2.09 -7.66 9.63
N LYS A 13 3.16 -6.91 9.32
CA LYS A 13 3.23 -5.47 9.63
C LYS A 13 2.39 -4.63 8.66
N TYR A 14 2.22 -5.12 7.44
CA TYR A 14 1.46 -4.43 6.40
C TYR A 14 0.29 -5.26 5.86
N ILE A 15 -0.70 -4.58 5.29
CA ILE A 15 -1.82 -5.17 4.57
C ILE A 15 -2.05 -4.45 3.24
N ALA A 16 -2.13 -5.23 2.16
CA ALA A 16 -2.50 -4.75 0.83
C ALA A 16 -4.00 -4.97 0.60
N VAL A 17 -4.71 -3.93 0.17
CA VAL A 17 -6.15 -3.93 -0.07
C VAL A 17 -6.43 -3.59 -1.53
N GLY A 18 -7.08 -4.53 -2.24
CA GLY A 18 -7.52 -4.36 -3.62
C GLY A 18 -9.00 -4.02 -3.69
N SER A 19 -9.36 -3.04 -4.52
CA SER A 19 -10.73 -2.54 -4.67
C SER A 19 -11.17 -2.45 -6.14
N MET A 20 -12.48 -2.55 -6.37
CA MET A 20 -13.10 -2.44 -7.70
C MET A 20 -12.93 -1.08 -8.38
N ASP A 21 -12.58 -0.04 -7.63
CA ASP A 21 -12.25 1.28 -8.20
C ASP A 21 -10.84 1.33 -8.81
N ARG A 22 -10.23 0.15 -9.03
CA ARG A 22 -8.87 -0.03 -9.58
C ARG A 22 -7.78 0.62 -8.72
N ASN A 23 -8.04 0.82 -7.44
CA ASN A 23 -7.02 1.23 -6.48
C ASN A 23 -6.45 0.03 -5.72
N LEU A 24 -5.14 0.06 -5.53
CA LEU A 24 -4.42 -0.71 -4.53
C LEU A 24 -4.02 0.25 -3.40
N ARG A 25 -4.30 -0.12 -2.16
CA ARG A 25 -3.85 0.63 -0.98
C ARG A 25 -3.05 -0.25 -0.05
N ILE A 26 -1.97 0.29 0.52
CA ILE A 26 -1.10 -0.39 1.47
C ILE A 26 -1.20 0.36 2.79
N PHE A 27 -1.49 -0.37 3.86
CA PHE A 27 -1.52 0.16 5.23
C PHE A 27 -0.48 -0.55 6.08
N GLY A 28 0.21 0.20 6.93
CA GLY A 28 1.25 -0.31 7.83
C GLY A 28 1.74 0.78 8.79
N PRO A 29 2.54 0.41 9.81
CA PRO A 29 3.12 1.36 10.75
C PRO A 29 4.01 2.38 10.03
N PRO A 30 4.01 3.66 10.48
CA PRO A 30 4.95 4.64 9.98
C PRO A 30 6.34 4.36 10.58
N GLY A 31 7.22 3.75 9.78
CA GLY A 31 8.60 3.45 10.15
C GLY A 31 8.92 1.96 10.21
N ASP A 32 9.52 1.45 9.14
CA ASP A 32 10.70 0.55 9.12
C ASP A 32 11.03 0.11 7.68
N ASP A 33 10.06 0.11 6.78
CA ASP A 33 10.27 -0.03 5.33
C ASP A 33 9.24 0.85 4.61
N GLN A 34 9.49 2.16 4.59
CA GLN A 34 8.85 3.02 3.61
C GLN A 34 9.30 2.47 2.25
N MET A 35 8.38 1.96 1.43
CA MET A 35 8.65 1.70 0.02
C MET A 35 8.97 3.05 -0.62
N ASP A 36 10.22 3.48 -0.47
CA ASP A 36 10.84 4.49 -1.29
C ASP A 36 11.05 3.88 -2.67
N ASP A 37 10.00 3.88 -3.50
CA ASP A 37 10.17 3.98 -4.95
C ASP A 37 8.85 4.41 -5.62
N ASP A 38 8.96 5.40 -6.50
CA ASP A 38 8.02 5.73 -7.59
C ASP A 38 6.73 6.56 -7.36
N ALA A 39 6.65 7.45 -6.37
CA ALA A 39 5.64 8.52 -6.43
C ALA A 39 6.03 9.85 -5.75
N LYS A 40 7.19 10.39 -6.09
CA LYS A 40 7.41 11.85 -5.98
C LYS A 40 7.77 12.36 -7.37
N PRO A 41 6.87 13.02 -8.12
CA PRO A 41 7.34 13.84 -9.22
C PRO A 41 8.23 14.91 -8.56
N SER A 42 9.50 14.88 -8.91
CA SER A 42 10.44 15.96 -8.63
C SER A 42 9.82 17.25 -9.17
N ALA A 43 9.32 18.09 -8.26
CA ALA A 43 9.07 19.48 -8.57
C ALA A 43 10.40 20.22 -8.40
N GLU A 44 10.97 20.66 -9.52
CA GLU A 44 11.67 21.95 -9.61
C GLU A 44 10.85 22.87 -10.52
#